data_AF-A0A1B7MGB9-F1
#
_entry.id   AF-A0A1B7MGB9-F1
#
_cell.length_a   1.000
_cell.length_b   1.000
_cell.length_c   1.000
_cell.angle_alpha   90.00
_cell.angle_beta   90.00
_cell.angle_gamma   90.00
#
_symmetry.space_group_name_H-M   'P 1'
#
loop_
_entity.id
_entity.type
_entity.pdbx_description
1 polymer ?
#
loop_
_entity_poly.entity_id
_entity_poly.type
_entity_poly.pdbx_seq_one_letter_code
_entity_poly.pdbx_strand_id
1 'polypeptide(L)'
;MSCTGSLSRKFSPKWIILTGLSLCMVATMLLVFHGGSPEDYWPYVFPAFAIGSSGAMLIFTHGSIAIFQAVPSSMAGTVGAIFNSALQFGSAIGIAVTTSIETSVEATHGGSEEYTGRAAAFWFLAAVVAVQFISISVFYDRSTDHKPQPKHGEHGYPARLSTESKEKYDDDGKVTMAMSTSPQLEV
;
A
#
# COMPACT_ATOMS: atom_id res chain seq x y z
N MET A 1 36.06 -14.03 -13.56
CA MET A 1 34.80 -13.56 -14.17
C MET A 1 33.93 -13.00 -13.08
N SER A 2 33.91 -11.68 -12.98
CA SER A 2 33.29 -10.91 -11.89
C SER A 2 31.87 -10.50 -12.31
N CYS A 3 30.89 -11.39 -12.18
CA CYS A 3 29.48 -11.10 -12.47
C CYS A 3 28.59 -11.01 -11.22
N THR A 4 29.12 -11.27 -10.02
CA THR A 4 28.33 -11.41 -8.78
C THR A 4 28.42 -10.23 -7.82
N GLY A 5 28.96 -9.09 -8.26
CA GLY A 5 29.01 -7.86 -7.44
C GLY A 5 27.87 -6.86 -7.70
N SER A 6 27.28 -6.86 -8.90
CA SER A 6 26.28 -5.85 -9.31
C SER A 6 24.83 -6.29 -9.13
N LEU A 7 24.59 -7.56 -8.78
CA LEU A 7 23.23 -8.10 -8.66
C LEU A 7 22.66 -8.01 -7.22
N SER A 8 23.52 -7.90 -6.21
CA SER A 8 23.14 -7.98 -4.78
C SER A 8 22.92 -6.62 -4.09
N ARG A 9 22.98 -5.49 -4.81
CA ARG A 9 22.83 -4.12 -4.23
C ARG A 9 21.63 -3.35 -4.82
N LYS A 10 20.76 -4.02 -5.59
CA LYS A 10 20.05 -3.39 -6.73
C LYS A 10 18.59 -3.80 -6.95
N PHE A 11 17.90 -4.35 -5.96
CA PHE A 11 16.44 -4.47 -6.03
C PHE A 11 15.79 -3.15 -5.60
N SER A 12 15.91 -2.14 -6.48
CA SER A 12 15.15 -0.90 -6.35
C SER A 12 13.65 -1.24 -6.26
N PRO A 13 12.90 -0.72 -5.28
CA PRO A 13 11.45 -0.93 -5.17
C PRO A 13 10.71 -0.60 -6.47
N LYS A 14 11.27 0.31 -7.29
CA LYS A 14 10.81 0.57 -8.67
C LYS A 14 10.63 -0.71 -9.49
N TRP A 15 11.61 -1.60 -9.50
CA TRP A 15 11.54 -2.82 -10.32
C TRP A 15 10.46 -3.77 -9.83
N ILE A 16 10.27 -3.86 -8.51
CA ILE A 16 9.24 -4.72 -7.93
C ILE A 16 7.84 -4.19 -8.28
N ILE A 17 7.64 -2.87 -8.18
CA ILE A 17 6.38 -2.23 -8.57
C ILE A 17 6.12 -2.38 -10.07
N LEU A 18 7.13 -2.19 -10.92
CA LEU A 18 7.00 -2.37 -12.38
C LEU A 18 6.68 -3.83 -12.75
N THR A 19 7.29 -4.81 -12.06
CA THR A 19 6.94 -6.22 -12.28
C THR A 19 5.50 -6.51 -11.87
N GLY A 20 5.04 -5.98 -10.73
CA GLY A 20 3.64 -6.12 -10.32
C GLY A 20 2.67 -5.49 -11.31
N LEU A 21 2.98 -4.28 -11.81
CA LEU A 21 2.16 -3.61 -12.82
C LEU A 21 2.13 -4.35 -14.15
N SER A 22 3.26 -4.95 -14.54
CA SER A 22 3.33 -5.80 -15.75
C SER A 22 2.44 -7.03 -15.62
N LEU A 23 2.43 -7.68 -14.45
CA LEU A 23 1.54 -8.81 -14.17
C LEU A 23 0.06 -8.38 -14.23
N CYS A 24 -0.28 -7.24 -13.63
CA CYS A 24 -1.64 -6.69 -13.72
C CYS A 24 -2.04 -6.39 -15.17
N MET A 25 -1.12 -5.87 -16.00
CA MET A 25 -1.35 -5.60 -17.41
C MET A 25 -1.62 -6.89 -18.21
N VAL A 26 -0.84 -7.94 -17.96
CA VAL A 26 -1.08 -9.25 -18.60
C VAL A 26 -2.42 -9.83 -18.18
N ALA A 27 -2.78 -9.72 -16.90
CA ALA A 27 -4.07 -10.19 -16.39
C ALA A 27 -5.25 -9.45 -17.03
N THR A 28 -5.20 -8.11 -17.11
CA THR A 28 -6.29 -7.34 -17.74
C THR A 28 -6.37 -7.61 -19.23
N MET A 29 -5.25 -7.74 -19.95
CA MET A 29 -5.25 -8.12 -21.36
C MET A 29 -5.88 -9.50 -21.59
N LEU A 30 -5.57 -10.50 -20.75
CA LEU A 30 -6.18 -11.83 -20.85
C LEU A 30 -7.69 -11.76 -20.72
N LEU A 31 -8.19 -10.98 -19.75
CA LEU A 31 -9.63 -10.80 -19.54
C LEU A 31 -10.28 -10.11 -20.74
N VAL A 32 -9.69 -9.02 -21.26
CA VAL A 32 -10.22 -8.30 -22.44
C VAL A 32 -10.46 -9.22 -23.64
N PHE A 33 -9.52 -10.12 -23.93
CA PHE A 33 -9.56 -10.96 -25.14
C PHE A 33 -10.32 -12.28 -24.95
N HIS A 34 -10.34 -12.83 -23.73
CA HIS A 34 -10.82 -14.20 -23.46
C HIS A 34 -11.78 -14.25 -22.25
N GLY A 35 -12.63 -13.24 -22.07
CA GLY A 35 -13.64 -13.22 -21.01
C GLY A 35 -15.08 -13.44 -21.51
N GLY A 36 -15.27 -13.61 -22.82
CA GLY A 36 -16.58 -13.61 -23.47
C GLY A 36 -17.33 -14.92 -23.40
N SER A 37 -16.63 -16.04 -23.22
CA SER A 37 -17.25 -17.37 -23.26
C SER A 37 -17.00 -18.19 -21.98
N PRO A 38 -17.95 -19.05 -21.55
CA PRO A 38 -17.79 -19.90 -20.38
C PRO A 38 -16.60 -20.88 -20.46
N GLU A 39 -16.25 -21.35 -21.66
CA GLU A 39 -15.10 -22.21 -21.92
C GLU A 39 -13.74 -21.55 -21.63
N ASP A 40 -13.68 -20.22 -21.64
CA ASP A 40 -12.45 -19.46 -21.37
C ASP A 40 -12.12 -19.36 -19.87
N TYR A 41 -13.05 -19.81 -19.00
CA TYR A 41 -12.91 -19.63 -17.56
C TYR A 41 -11.63 -20.25 -16.99
N TRP A 42 -11.43 -21.56 -17.24
CA TRP A 42 -10.28 -22.31 -16.73
C TRP A 42 -8.94 -21.93 -17.38
N PRO A 43 -8.85 -21.78 -18.72
CA PRO A 43 -7.57 -21.45 -19.37
C PRO A 43 -7.17 -19.98 -19.25
N TYR A 44 -8.11 -19.03 -19.14
CA TYR A 44 -7.79 -17.60 -19.22
C TYR A 44 -8.27 -16.79 -18.02
N VAL A 45 -9.54 -16.90 -17.63
CA VAL A 45 -10.11 -16.06 -16.57
C VAL A 45 -9.49 -16.37 -15.21
N PHE A 46 -9.40 -17.65 -14.83
CA PHE A 46 -8.82 -18.07 -13.56
C PHE A 46 -7.33 -17.71 -13.44
N PRO A 47 -6.46 -18.03 -14.44
CA PRO A 47 -5.07 -17.59 -14.42
C PRO A 47 -4.92 -16.06 -14.41
N ALA A 48 -5.78 -15.33 -15.12
CA ALA A 48 -5.77 -13.87 -15.09
C ALA A 48 -6.01 -13.33 -13.69
N PHE A 49 -7.01 -13.85 -12.96
CA PHE A 49 -7.25 -13.46 -11.57
C PHE A 49 -6.08 -13.83 -10.65
N ALA A 50 -5.49 -15.01 -10.82
CA ALA A 50 -4.34 -15.43 -10.01
C ALA A 50 -3.10 -14.53 -10.24
N ILE A 51 -2.79 -14.22 -11.50
CA ILE A 51 -1.68 -13.35 -11.90
C ILE A 51 -1.96 -11.91 -11.44
N GLY A 52 -3.16 -11.40 -11.68
CA GLY A 52 -3.58 -10.04 -11.29
C GLY A 52 -3.54 -9.85 -9.78
N SER A 53 -4.04 -10.81 -9.00
CA SER A 53 -3.99 -10.77 -7.53
C SER A 53 -2.57 -10.79 -7.00
N SER A 54 -1.71 -11.62 -7.60
CA SER A 54 -0.28 -11.69 -7.25
C SER A 54 0.43 -10.37 -7.55
N GLY A 55 0.17 -9.77 -8.71
CA GLY A 55 0.69 -8.45 -9.08
C GLY A 55 0.21 -7.34 -8.14
N ALA A 56 -1.09 -7.32 -7.83
CA ALA A 56 -1.68 -6.35 -6.91
C ALA A 56 -1.10 -6.46 -5.49
N MET A 57 -0.90 -7.68 -4.98
CA MET A 57 -0.28 -7.92 -3.68
C MET A 57 1.16 -7.38 -3.62
N LEU A 58 1.96 -7.63 -4.67
CA LEU A 58 3.32 -7.08 -4.75
C LEU A 58 3.32 -5.53 -4.70
N ILE A 59 2.45 -4.89 -5.49
CA ILE A 59 2.34 -3.43 -5.50
C ILE A 59 1.90 -2.91 -4.13
N PHE A 60 0.87 -3.51 -3.53
CA PHE A 60 0.32 -3.07 -2.26
C PHE A 60 1.34 -3.20 -1.13
N THR A 61 1.99 -4.36 -1.00
CA THR A 61 2.98 -4.61 0.05
C THR A 61 4.18 -3.67 -0.09
N HIS A 62 4.79 -3.61 -1.28
CA HIS A 62 5.99 -2.80 -1.48
C HIS A 62 5.70 -1.29 -1.51
N GLY A 63 4.55 -0.88 -2.04
CA GLY A 63 4.10 0.51 -2.03
C GLY A 63 3.86 1.02 -0.61
N SER A 64 3.18 0.22 0.22
CA SER A 64 2.96 0.56 1.63
C SER A 64 4.29 0.71 2.38
N ILE A 65 5.23 -0.23 2.20
CA ILE A 65 6.56 -0.16 2.82
C ILE A 65 7.29 1.12 2.38
N ALA A 66 7.32 1.42 1.07
CA ALA A 66 8.02 2.60 0.56
C ALA A 66 7.46 3.90 1.15
N ILE A 67 6.14 4.01 1.31
CA ILE A 67 5.49 5.16 1.93
C ILE A 67 5.88 5.29 3.40
N PHE A 68 5.75 4.21 4.18
CA PHE A 68 6.05 4.27 5.61
C PHE A 68 7.54 4.46 5.91
N GLN A 69 8.44 4.02 5.03
CA GLN A 69 9.88 4.30 5.15
C GLN A 69 10.22 5.79 4.98
N ALA A 70 9.38 6.54 4.28
CA ALA A 70 9.58 7.99 4.11
C ALA A 70 9.01 8.81 5.30
N VAL A 71 8.30 8.17 6.23
CA VAL A 71 7.54 8.83 7.29
C VAL A 71 8.28 8.75 8.63
N PRO A 72 8.39 9.86 9.40
CA PRO A 72 8.89 9.83 10.77
C PRO A 72 7.99 8.98 11.69
N SER A 73 8.59 8.19 12.59
CA SER A 73 7.86 7.30 13.50
C SER A 73 6.81 8.00 14.38
N SER A 74 7.02 9.29 14.70
CA SER A 74 6.06 10.10 15.46
C SER A 74 4.74 10.39 14.74
N MET A 75 4.71 10.28 13.41
CA MET A 75 3.52 10.59 12.58
C MET A 75 3.02 9.38 11.79
N ALA A 76 3.57 8.19 12.03
CA ALA A 76 3.22 6.97 11.29
C ALA A 76 1.72 6.63 11.37
N GLY A 77 1.10 6.86 12.54
CA GLY A 77 -0.34 6.64 12.72
C GLY A 77 -1.20 7.57 11.86
N THR A 78 -0.86 8.86 11.82
CA THR A 78 -1.58 9.87 11.02
C THR A 78 -1.40 9.62 9.53
N VAL A 79 -0.17 9.37 9.07
CA VAL A 79 0.07 9.07 7.64
C VAL A 79 -0.57 7.76 7.23
N GLY A 80 -0.58 6.75 8.11
CA GLY A 80 -1.28 5.49 7.88
C GLY A 80 -2.80 5.67 7.73
N ALA A 81 -3.41 6.52 8.56
CA ALA A 81 -4.83 6.86 8.43
C ALA A 81 -5.11 7.54 7.08
N ILE A 82 -4.34 8.54 6.69
CA ILE A 82 -4.48 9.24 5.41
C ILE A 82 -4.29 8.28 4.22
N PHE A 83 -3.28 7.41 4.29
CA PHE A 83 -2.99 6.43 3.26
C PHE A 83 -4.16 5.45 3.07
N ASN A 84 -4.70 4.91 4.17
CA ASN A 84 -5.83 4.00 4.10
C ASN A 84 -7.11 4.70 3.61
N SER A 85 -7.37 5.93 4.04
CA SER A 85 -8.47 6.74 3.52
C SER A 85 -8.34 6.98 2.01
N ALA A 86 -7.13 7.27 1.52
CA ALA A 86 -6.87 7.43 0.08
C ALA A 86 -7.10 6.13 -0.70
N LEU A 87 -6.72 4.97 -0.15
CA LEU A 87 -6.97 3.67 -0.78
C LEU A 87 -8.47 3.36 -0.90
N GLN A 88 -9.23 3.59 0.18
CA GLN A 88 -10.67 3.36 0.17
C GLN A 88 -11.38 4.32 -0.79
N PHE A 89 -11.00 5.59 -0.78
CA PHE A 89 -11.54 6.59 -1.70
C PHE A 89 -11.22 6.25 -3.17
N GLY A 90 -9.97 5.86 -3.45
CA GLY A 90 -9.56 5.42 -4.78
C GLY A 90 -10.32 4.18 -5.26
N SER A 91 -10.54 3.22 -4.36
CA SER A 91 -11.32 2.01 -4.66
C SER A 91 -12.78 2.33 -4.97
N ALA A 92 -13.40 3.22 -4.19
CA ALA A 92 -14.77 3.67 -4.43
C ALA A 92 -14.93 4.35 -5.80
N ILE A 93 -14.01 5.27 -6.14
CA ILE A 93 -14.02 5.94 -7.45
C ILE A 93 -13.78 4.95 -8.58
N GLY A 94 -12.78 4.07 -8.44
CA GLY A 94 -12.43 3.09 -9.46
C GLY A 94 -13.60 2.17 -9.79
N ILE A 95 -14.28 1.66 -8.76
CA ILE A 95 -15.48 0.82 -8.93
C ILE A 95 -16.60 1.63 -9.60
N ALA A 96 -16.90 2.84 -9.11
CA ALA A 96 -17.97 3.67 -9.66
C ALA A 96 -17.78 3.98 -11.15
N VAL A 97 -16.57 4.36 -11.56
CA VAL A 97 -16.25 4.64 -12.97
C VAL A 97 -16.34 3.37 -13.81
N THR A 98 -15.79 2.25 -13.33
CA THR A 98 -15.81 0.97 -14.06
C THR A 98 -17.24 0.49 -14.29
N THR A 99 -18.08 0.49 -13.24
CA THR A 99 -19.49 0.13 -13.34
C THR A 99 -20.25 1.10 -14.26
N SER A 100 -19.98 2.40 -14.19
CA SER A 100 -20.61 3.37 -15.07
C SER A 100 -20.29 3.12 -16.54
N ILE A 101 -19.04 2.73 -16.86
CA ILE A 101 -18.63 2.39 -18.22
C ILE A 101 -19.32 1.11 -18.68
N GLU A 102 -19.29 0.05 -17.86
CA GLU A 102 -19.96 -1.23 -18.16
C GLU A 102 -21.44 -1.01 -18.49
N THR A 103 -22.19 -0.40 -17.56
CA THR A 103 -23.63 -0.16 -17.74
C THR A 103 -23.93 0.77 -18.92
N SER A 104 -23.12 1.81 -19.15
CA SER A 104 -23.32 2.72 -20.29
C SER A 104 -23.11 2.03 -21.63
N VAL A 105 -22.12 1.14 -21.73
CA VAL A 105 -21.82 0.41 -22.97
C VAL A 105 -22.85 -0.69 -23.20
N GLU A 106 -23.25 -1.42 -22.15
CA GLU A 106 -24.34 -2.42 -22.21
C GLU A 106 -25.66 -1.78 -22.69
N ALA A 107 -26.01 -0.60 -22.17
CA ALA A 107 -27.22 0.14 -22.57
C ALA A 107 -27.20 0.57 -24.04
N THR A 108 -26.01 0.76 -24.63
CA THR A 108 -25.85 1.20 -26.02
C THR A 108 -25.85 0.03 -27.01
N HIS A 109 -25.39 -1.15 -26.59
CA HIS A 109 -25.19 -2.32 -27.47
C HIS A 109 -26.29 -3.40 -27.35
N GLY A 110 -27.40 -3.12 -26.66
CA GLY A 110 -28.60 -3.97 -26.70
C GLY A 110 -28.77 -4.96 -25.56
N GLY A 111 -27.98 -4.88 -24.49
CA GLY A 111 -28.23 -5.59 -23.23
C GLY A 111 -27.01 -6.30 -22.61
N SER A 112 -27.19 -6.82 -21.39
CA SER A 112 -26.16 -7.45 -20.55
C SER A 112 -25.70 -8.85 -20.99
N GLU A 113 -26.29 -9.37 -22.07
CA GLU A 113 -25.89 -10.65 -22.67
C GLU A 113 -24.66 -10.51 -23.59
N GLU A 114 -24.36 -9.30 -24.07
CA GLU A 114 -23.13 -9.07 -24.83
C GLU A 114 -21.95 -8.77 -23.90
N TYR A 115 -20.81 -9.41 -24.18
CA TYR A 115 -19.54 -9.18 -23.48
C TYR A 115 -18.95 -7.77 -23.72
N THR A 116 -19.55 -6.98 -24.61
CA THR A 116 -19.06 -5.66 -25.06
C THR A 116 -18.93 -4.67 -23.90
N GLY A 117 -19.89 -4.63 -22.97
CA GLY A 117 -19.82 -3.77 -21.78
C GLY A 117 -18.68 -4.14 -20.83
N ARG A 118 -18.52 -5.43 -20.56
CA ARG A 118 -17.44 -5.97 -19.72
C ARG A 118 -16.08 -5.76 -20.36
N ALA A 119 -15.96 -6.01 -21.67
CA ALA A 119 -14.75 -5.74 -22.42
C ALA A 119 -14.34 -4.26 -22.35
N ALA A 120 -15.31 -3.33 -22.48
CA ALA A 120 -15.03 -1.90 -22.38
C ALA A 120 -14.53 -1.50 -20.97
N ALA A 121 -15.13 -2.05 -19.92
CA ALA A 121 -14.66 -1.87 -18.55
C ALA A 121 -13.22 -2.39 -18.36
N PHE A 122 -12.90 -3.57 -18.91
CA PHE A 122 -11.54 -4.10 -18.86
C PHE A 122 -10.53 -3.30 -19.69
N TRP A 123 -10.93 -2.76 -20.85
CA TRP A 123 -10.11 -1.83 -21.63
C TRP A 123 -9.80 -0.55 -20.85
N PHE A 124 -10.79 -0.01 -20.14
CA PHE A 124 -10.58 1.13 -19.25
C PHE A 124 -9.58 0.79 -18.14
N LEU A 125 -9.74 -0.35 -17.47
CA LEU A 125 -8.79 -0.81 -16.44
C LEU A 125 -7.38 -0.99 -16.99
N ALA A 126 -7.25 -1.56 -18.19
CA ALA A 126 -5.97 -1.69 -18.86
C ALA A 126 -5.32 -0.33 -19.18
N ALA A 127 -6.10 0.65 -19.61
CA ALA A 127 -5.60 2.01 -19.84
C ALA A 127 -5.10 2.65 -18.52
N VAL A 128 -5.83 2.48 -17.42
CA VAL A 128 -5.41 2.96 -16.09
C VAL A 128 -4.09 2.31 -15.66
N VAL A 129 -3.96 0.99 -15.81
CA VAL A 129 -2.72 0.25 -15.50
C VAL A 129 -1.55 0.73 -16.37
N ALA A 130 -1.79 0.97 -17.67
CA ALA A 130 -0.78 1.51 -18.58
C ALA A 130 -0.31 2.91 -18.16
N VAL A 131 -1.25 3.79 -17.80
CA VAL A 131 -0.91 5.13 -17.28
C VAL A 131 -0.09 5.03 -15.99
N GLN A 132 -0.46 4.13 -15.07
CA GLN A 132 0.30 3.88 -13.85
C GLN A 132 1.71 3.39 -14.17
N PHE A 133 1.85 2.46 -15.12
CA PHE A 133 3.13 1.92 -15.56
C PHE A 133 4.03 3.01 -16.15
N ILE A 134 3.48 3.87 -17.01
CA ILE A 134 4.22 5.01 -17.59
C ILE A 134 4.60 6.01 -16.50
N SER A 135 3.68 6.34 -15.60
CA SER A 135 3.92 7.28 -14.50
C SER A 135 5.07 6.81 -13.61
N ILE A 136 5.07 5.55 -13.16
CA ILE A 136 6.17 4.99 -12.38
C ILE A 136 7.45 4.88 -13.21
N SER A 137 7.35 4.60 -14.50
CA SER A 137 8.53 4.54 -15.37
C SER A 137 9.22 5.89 -15.50
N VAL A 138 8.45 6.97 -15.69
CA VAL A 138 8.94 8.34 -15.92
C VAL A 138 9.27 9.07 -14.62
N PHE A 139 8.36 9.09 -13.64
CA PHE A 139 8.48 9.92 -12.44
C PHE A 139 9.20 9.26 -11.27
N TYR A 140 9.36 7.93 -11.27
CA TYR A 140 10.07 7.26 -10.17
C TYR A 140 11.58 7.46 -10.34
N ASP A 141 12.10 8.47 -9.65
CA ASP A 141 13.53 8.73 -9.53
C ASP A 141 14.19 7.68 -8.61
N ARG A 142 15.23 7.02 -9.12
CA ARG A 142 16.04 6.02 -8.40
C ARG A 142 16.93 6.64 -7.33
N SER A 143 17.05 7.98 -7.30
CA SER A 143 18.03 8.70 -6.48
C SER A 143 17.75 8.65 -4.97
N THR A 144 16.55 8.22 -4.55
CA THR A 144 16.19 8.10 -3.12
C THR A 144 16.48 6.72 -2.53
N ASP A 145 16.74 5.69 -3.34
CA ASP A 145 16.99 4.30 -2.89
C ASP A 145 18.30 4.12 -2.12
N HIS A 146 19.23 5.06 -2.23
CA HIS A 146 20.57 4.98 -1.63
C HIS A 146 20.74 5.80 -0.36
N LYS A 147 19.67 6.39 0.21
CA LYS A 147 19.82 6.96 1.54
C LYS A 147 20.07 5.81 2.52
N PRO A 148 21.25 5.75 3.17
CA PRO A 148 21.48 4.76 4.21
C PRO A 148 20.36 4.92 5.22
N GLN A 149 19.79 3.79 5.65
CA GLN A 149 18.76 3.82 6.68
C GLN A 149 19.21 4.77 7.80
N PRO A 150 18.33 5.67 8.29
CA PRO A 150 18.65 6.35 9.53
C PRO A 150 18.86 5.23 10.53
N LYS A 151 20.12 5.06 10.99
CA LYS A 151 20.41 4.21 12.13
C LYS A 151 19.37 4.61 13.16
N HIS A 152 18.54 3.67 13.60
CA HIS A 152 17.76 3.84 14.81
C HIS A 152 18.81 4.17 15.87
N GLY A 153 19.00 5.46 16.10
CA GLY A 153 19.82 5.95 17.18
C GLY A 153 19.17 5.38 18.41
N GLU A 154 19.98 4.67 19.20
CA GLU A 154 19.76 4.55 20.62
C GLU A 154 19.57 5.95 21.20
N HIS A 155 18.36 6.47 21.14
CA HIS A 155 17.86 7.39 22.13
C HIS A 155 16.79 6.62 22.88
N GLY A 156 17.30 5.86 23.85
CA GLY A 156 16.50 5.35 24.95
C GLY A 156 15.74 6.51 25.55
N TYR A 157 14.44 6.57 25.27
CA TYR A 157 13.51 7.13 26.22
C TYR A 157 13.50 6.17 27.41
N PRO A 158 13.93 6.59 28.61
CA PRO A 158 13.82 5.70 29.76
C PRO A 158 12.33 5.48 30.01
N ALA A 159 11.92 4.22 29.88
CA ALA A 159 10.66 3.70 30.39
C ALA A 159 10.67 3.76 31.93
N ARG A 160 10.59 4.98 32.47
CA ARG A 160 10.59 5.32 33.89
C ARG A 160 9.62 6.48 34.13
N LEU A 161 8.35 6.27 33.81
CA LEU A 161 7.27 7.01 34.45
C LEU A 161 6.06 6.08 34.64
N SER A 162 6.33 4.94 35.27
CA SER A 162 5.31 4.07 35.84
C SER A 162 5.89 3.57 37.14
N THR A 163 5.46 4.21 38.23
CA THR A 163 5.41 3.60 39.56
C THR A 163 6.74 3.09 40.11
N GLU A 164 7.68 4.00 40.37
CA GLU A 164 8.62 3.80 41.48
C GLU A 164 8.23 4.80 42.58
N SER A 165 7.25 4.40 43.40
CA SER A 165 7.04 5.01 44.70
C SER A 165 8.34 4.81 45.48
N LYS A 166 9.11 5.87 45.68
CA LYS A 166 10.27 5.84 46.58
C LYS A 166 9.78 5.63 48.00
N GLU A 167 9.78 4.37 48.44
CA GLU A 167 9.73 4.04 49.86
C GLU A 167 11.12 4.36 50.44
N LYS A 168 11.22 5.51 51.11
CA LYS A 168 12.45 5.92 51.79
C LYS A 168 12.34 5.46 53.24
N TYR A 169 13.11 4.43 53.60
CA TYR A 169 13.33 4.08 55.00
C TYR A 169 14.34 5.06 55.60
N ASP A 170 13.89 5.86 56.57
CA ASP A 170 14.76 6.55 57.52
C ASP A 170 15.02 5.60 58.71
N ASP A 171 16.23 5.66 59.29
CA ASP A 171 16.81 4.74 60.28
C ASP A 171 16.10 4.70 61.65
N ASP A 172 14.88 5.24 61.75
CA ASP A 172 14.10 5.30 63.00
C ASP A 172 12.62 4.87 62.84
N GLY A 173 12.36 3.97 61.89
CA GLY A 173 11.17 3.11 61.91
C GLY A 173 9.79 3.79 61.77
N LYS A 174 9.70 5.01 61.20
CA LYS A 174 8.41 5.65 60.91
C LYS A 174 8.29 6.05 59.44
N VAL A 175 7.21 5.57 58.80
CA VAL A 175 6.84 5.88 57.41
C VAL A 175 6.04 7.19 57.38
N THR A 176 6.56 8.22 56.71
CA THR A 176 5.81 9.45 56.40
C THR A 176 5.56 9.55 54.88
N MET A 177 4.29 9.38 54.49
CA MET A 177 3.83 9.58 53.11
C MET A 177 3.64 11.08 52.85
N ALA A 178 4.50 11.68 52.03
CA ALA A 178 4.29 13.05 51.55
C ALA A 178 3.23 13.06 50.43
N MET A 179 2.02 13.48 50.76
CA MET A 179 0.92 13.69 49.81
C MET A 179 1.18 14.98 49.02
N SER A 180 1.61 14.86 47.76
CA SER A 180 1.76 16.01 46.86
C SER A 180 0.37 16.46 46.39
N THR A 181 -0.11 17.59 46.92
CA THR A 181 -1.32 18.30 46.51
C THR A 181 -1.19 18.81 45.07
N SER A 182 -2.19 18.52 44.25
CA SER A 182 -2.34 19.05 42.88
C SER A 182 -2.48 20.59 42.90
N PRO A 183 -1.83 21.34 41.98
CA PRO A 183 -2.24 22.71 41.72
C PRO A 183 -3.55 22.70 40.92
N GLN A 184 -4.54 23.38 41.49
CA GLN A 184 -5.84 23.68 40.91
C GLN A 184 -5.72 24.57 39.68
N LEU A 185 -6.70 24.41 38.78
CA LEU A 185 -7.11 25.36 37.76
C LEU A 185 -7.25 26.78 38.34
N GLU A 186 -6.75 27.79 37.63
CA GLU A 186 -7.30 29.15 37.69
C GLU A 186 -7.44 29.73 36.27
N VAL A 187 -8.73 29.85 35.88
CA VAL A 187 -9.45 30.73 34.93
C VAL A 187 -8.82 31.05 33.58
#